data_AF-A0AAX4KPA5-F1
#
_entry.id   AF-A0AAX4KPA5-F1
#
_cell.length_a   1.000
_cell.length_b   1.000
_cell.length_c   1.000
_cell.angle_alpha   90.00
_cell.angle_beta   90.00
_cell.angle_gamma   90.00
#
_symmetry.space_group_name_H-M   'P 1'
#
loop_
_entity.id
_entity.type
_entity.pdbx_description
1 polymer ?
#
loop_
_entity_poly.entity_id
_entity_poly.type
_entity_poly.pdbx_seq_one_letter_code
_entity_poly.pdbx_strand_id
1 'polypeptide(L)'
;MQSVVDVAKSATNTVVSGATNLANTAVSYTGLGGHSHAEEHLHKSTLPPDSTASSVKKVDSEGLAVFEDEGVRHEVLVKINKLAHEDVKHGLKEVASLDLVGPDGIKKGISYYHPLRYFTVTRPLGVDYIGEIEIEEGKSIHVRVHKAGSGNTPLFHSIDTRPSEEGGAVFKTGEPLGWFDY
;
A
#
# COMPACT_ATOMS: atom_id res chain seq x y z
N MET A 1 -17.01 -59.97 -24.49
CA MET A 1 -17.40 -59.01 -23.44
C MET A 1 -16.12 -58.52 -22.77
N GLN A 2 -15.62 -57.38 -23.22
CA GLN A 2 -14.40 -56.73 -22.73
C GLN A 2 -14.82 -55.63 -21.75
N SER A 3 -14.30 -55.70 -20.53
CA SER A 3 -14.67 -54.80 -19.43
C SER A 3 -13.68 -53.63 -19.36
N VAL A 4 -14.24 -52.43 -19.46
CA VAL A 4 -13.62 -51.10 -19.60
C VAL A 4 -13.15 -50.48 -18.28
N VAL A 5 -12.70 -51.30 -17.30
CA VAL A 5 -12.53 -50.81 -15.92
C VAL A 5 -11.07 -50.56 -15.51
N ASP A 6 -10.06 -51.00 -16.28
CA ASP A 6 -8.65 -50.91 -15.85
C ASP A 6 -7.79 -49.82 -16.51
N VAL A 7 -8.40 -48.77 -17.08
CA VAL A 7 -7.65 -47.60 -17.61
C VAL A 7 -7.79 -46.35 -16.72
N ALA A 8 -8.59 -46.41 -15.65
CA ALA A 8 -8.91 -45.21 -14.86
C ALA A 8 -7.96 -44.92 -13.68
N LYS A 9 -6.96 -45.76 -13.38
CA LYS A 9 -6.11 -45.60 -12.18
C LYS A 9 -4.72 -45.02 -12.40
N SER A 10 -4.30 -44.78 -13.65
CA SER A 10 -2.95 -44.26 -13.94
C SER A 10 -2.91 -42.80 -14.39
N ALA A 11 -4.04 -42.10 -14.42
CA ALA A 11 -4.11 -40.68 -14.81
C ALA A 11 -4.29 -39.70 -13.64
N THR A 12 -4.41 -40.19 -12.40
CA THR A 12 -4.75 -39.35 -11.24
C THR A 12 -3.55 -38.83 -10.45
N ASN A 13 -2.33 -39.30 -10.74
CA ASN A 13 -1.11 -38.89 -10.01
C ASN A 13 -0.20 -37.88 -10.74
N THR A 14 -0.63 -37.31 -11.87
CA THR A 14 0.16 -36.31 -12.62
C THR A 14 -0.48 -34.91 -12.64
N VAL A 15 -1.62 -34.72 -11.96
CA VAL A 15 -2.35 -33.43 -11.93
C VAL A 15 -2.37 -32.81 -10.52
N VAL A 16 -1.29 -32.97 -9.75
CA VAL A 16 -1.15 -32.32 -8.42
C VAL A 16 0.06 -31.37 -8.35
N SER A 17 0.85 -31.24 -9.42
CA SER A 17 2.02 -30.35 -9.45
C SER A 17 1.87 -29.13 -10.38
N GLY A 18 0.66 -28.81 -10.84
CA GLY A 18 0.42 -27.74 -11.81
C GLY A 18 -0.73 -26.78 -11.50
N ALA A 19 -1.19 -26.71 -10.25
CA ALA A 19 -2.43 -25.99 -9.88
C ALA A 19 -2.24 -24.83 -8.90
N THR A 20 -1.03 -24.26 -8.79
CA THR A 20 -0.77 -23.12 -7.88
C THR A 20 -0.40 -21.80 -8.57
N ASN A 21 -0.39 -21.72 -9.91
CA ASN A 21 0.04 -20.51 -10.63
C ASN A 21 -0.99 -19.94 -11.64
N LEU A 22 -2.29 -20.19 -11.45
CA LEU A 22 -3.32 -19.79 -12.41
C LEU A 22 -4.56 -19.13 -11.76
N ALA A 23 -4.34 -18.24 -10.78
CA ALA A 23 -5.43 -17.52 -10.13
C ALA A 23 -5.49 -16.00 -10.37
N ASN A 24 -4.52 -15.37 -11.04
CA ASN A 24 -4.49 -13.89 -11.14
C ASN A 24 -4.36 -13.31 -12.56
N THR A 25 -4.80 -14.01 -13.61
CA THR A 25 -4.76 -13.43 -14.97
C THR A 25 -6.03 -13.75 -15.74
N ALA A 26 -7.15 -13.15 -15.35
CA ALA A 26 -8.38 -13.20 -16.15
C ALA A 26 -9.36 -12.08 -15.79
N VAL A 27 -9.01 -10.81 -16.04
CA VAL A 27 -10.00 -9.79 -16.45
C VAL A 27 -9.31 -8.83 -17.42
N SER A 28 -9.30 -9.17 -18.70
CA SER A 28 -9.02 -8.21 -19.78
C SER A 28 -9.72 -8.70 -21.02
N TYR A 29 -11.03 -8.51 -21.09
CA TYR A 29 -11.76 -8.47 -22.36
C TYR A 29 -13.13 -7.83 -22.16
N THR A 30 -13.25 -6.55 -22.53
CA THR A 30 -14.31 -6.00 -23.37
C THR A 30 -13.95 -4.56 -23.71
N GLY A 31 -13.89 -4.25 -24.99
CA GLY A 31 -13.54 -2.92 -25.48
C GLY A 31 -14.66 -1.88 -25.32
N LEU A 32 -14.31 -0.67 -25.76
CA LEU A 32 -15.12 0.55 -25.95
C LEU A 32 -15.46 1.33 -24.67
N GLY A 33 -14.75 2.45 -24.47
CA GLY A 33 -15.32 3.64 -23.85
C GLY A 33 -14.48 4.27 -22.74
N GLY A 34 -13.94 5.46 -23.03
CA GLY A 34 -13.57 6.47 -22.04
C GLY A 34 -12.21 6.29 -21.37
N HIS A 35 -11.27 7.18 -21.69
CA HIS A 35 -10.05 7.34 -20.91
C HIS A 35 -10.41 7.87 -19.50
N SER A 36 -10.54 6.97 -18.53
CA SER A 36 -10.49 7.34 -17.11
C SER A 36 -9.06 7.20 -16.63
N HIS A 37 -8.38 8.33 -16.39
CA HIS A 37 -7.02 8.42 -15.87
C HIS A 37 -6.81 7.71 -14.50
N ALA A 38 -7.88 7.27 -13.84
CA ALA A 38 -7.82 6.61 -12.53
C ALA A 38 -7.18 5.20 -12.55
N GLU A 39 -7.14 4.50 -13.69
CA GLU A 39 -6.59 3.13 -13.75
C GLU A 39 -5.08 3.09 -14.05
N GLU A 40 -4.47 4.19 -14.50
CA GLU A 40 -3.06 4.19 -14.90
C GLU A 40 -2.08 4.32 -13.71
N HIS A 41 -2.58 4.80 -12.56
CA HIS A 41 -1.85 4.91 -11.30
C HIS A 41 -2.07 3.73 -10.35
N LEU A 42 -2.63 2.62 -10.86
CA LEU A 42 -2.60 1.33 -10.17
C LEU A 42 -1.15 0.80 -10.20
N HIS A 43 -0.28 1.40 -9.39
CA HIS A 43 1.03 0.93 -8.97
C HIS A 43 1.72 -0.04 -9.96
N LYS A 44 2.18 0.51 -11.08
CA LYS A 44 3.08 -0.17 -12.03
C LYS A 44 4.49 -0.41 -11.44
N SER A 45 4.66 -0.35 -10.12
CA SER A 45 5.91 -0.74 -9.48
C SER A 45 5.86 -2.25 -9.26
N THR A 46 6.46 -2.97 -10.20
CA THR A 46 6.80 -4.39 -10.03
C THR A 46 7.64 -4.50 -8.76
N LEU A 47 7.22 -5.37 -7.84
CA LEU A 47 7.96 -5.66 -6.62
C LEU A 47 9.45 -5.90 -6.93
N PRO A 48 10.37 -5.49 -6.05
CA PRO A 48 11.80 -5.74 -6.24
C PRO A 48 12.09 -7.24 -6.48
N PRO A 49 13.14 -7.58 -7.25
CA PRO A 49 13.56 -8.97 -7.38
C PRO A 49 13.83 -9.58 -6.00
N ASP A 50 13.54 -10.88 -5.86
CA ASP A 50 13.68 -11.64 -4.60
C ASP A 50 12.80 -11.16 -3.44
N SER A 51 11.68 -10.50 -3.74
CA SER A 51 10.71 -10.10 -2.73
C SER A 51 9.41 -10.89 -2.81
N THR A 52 8.71 -11.00 -1.67
CA THR A 52 7.42 -11.68 -1.57
C THR A 52 6.44 -10.81 -0.80
N ALA A 53 5.32 -10.47 -1.42
CA ALA A 53 4.24 -9.71 -0.79
C ALA A 53 3.23 -10.62 -0.11
N SER A 54 2.79 -10.23 1.08
CA SER A 54 1.63 -10.84 1.75
C SER A 54 0.31 -10.21 1.28
N SER A 55 -0.81 -10.82 1.65
CA SER A 55 -2.13 -10.23 1.43
C SER A 55 -2.38 -9.05 2.36
N VAL A 56 -3.11 -8.04 1.88
CA VAL A 56 -3.58 -6.93 2.71
C VAL A 56 -4.48 -7.45 3.84
N LYS A 57 -4.13 -7.10 5.08
CA LYS A 57 -4.88 -7.44 6.29
C LYS A 57 -5.12 -6.20 7.15
N LYS A 58 -6.16 -6.25 8.00
CA LYS A 58 -6.38 -5.22 9.02
C LYS A 58 -5.18 -5.15 9.96
N VAL A 59 -4.90 -3.96 10.49
CA VAL A 59 -3.82 -3.78 11.47
C VAL A 59 -4.10 -4.66 12.70
N ASP A 60 -3.14 -5.52 13.00
CA ASP A 60 -3.07 -6.35 14.19
C ASP A 60 -2.01 -5.79 15.15
N SER A 61 -1.69 -6.51 16.22
CA SER A 61 -0.69 -6.09 17.20
C SER A 61 0.71 -5.87 16.59
N GLU A 62 1.06 -6.61 15.53
CA GLU A 62 2.35 -6.46 14.85
C GLU A 62 2.36 -5.17 14.03
N GLY A 63 1.34 -4.95 13.21
CA GLY A 63 1.19 -3.72 12.44
C GLY A 63 1.17 -2.49 13.35
N LEU A 64 0.43 -2.56 14.47
CA LEU A 64 0.34 -1.46 15.42
C LEU A 64 1.72 -1.14 16.03
N ALA A 65 2.47 -2.16 16.45
CA ALA A 65 3.82 -1.99 17.00
C ALA A 65 4.81 -1.40 15.99
N VAL A 66 4.55 -1.51 14.68
CA VAL A 66 5.40 -0.92 13.64
C VAL A 66 4.98 0.52 13.32
N PHE A 67 3.68 0.76 13.08
CA PHE A 67 3.20 2.08 12.64
C PHE A 67 3.05 3.08 13.79
N GLU A 68 2.82 2.62 15.02
CA GLU A 68 2.75 3.48 16.22
C GLU A 68 4.07 3.58 16.97
N ASP A 69 5.15 2.96 16.48
CA ASP A 69 6.49 3.21 17.02
C ASP A 69 6.77 4.72 17.01
N GLU A 70 7.30 5.23 18.13
CA GLU A 70 7.46 6.67 18.35
C GLU A 70 8.31 7.33 17.25
N GLY A 71 9.38 6.65 16.79
CA GLY A 71 10.25 7.14 15.73
C GLY A 71 9.52 7.20 14.39
N VAL A 72 8.82 6.12 14.03
CA VAL A 72 8.06 6.04 12.78
C VAL A 72 6.96 7.09 12.74
N ARG A 73 6.14 7.16 13.80
CA ARG A 73 5.04 8.12 13.88
C ARG A 73 5.55 9.55 13.79
N HIS A 74 6.63 9.88 14.51
CA HIS A 74 7.22 11.21 14.46
C HIS A 74 7.69 11.58 13.05
N GLU A 75 8.44 10.68 12.39
CA GLU A 75 8.97 10.93 11.05
C GLU A 75 7.86 11.10 10.00
N VAL A 76 6.79 10.31 10.08
CA VAL A 76 5.61 10.46 9.22
C VAL A 76 4.99 11.85 9.39
N LEU A 77 4.78 12.30 10.63
CA LEU A 77 4.21 13.63 10.91
C LEU A 77 5.12 14.76 10.40
N VAL A 78 6.43 14.62 10.57
CA VAL A 78 7.41 15.58 10.05
C VAL A 78 7.35 15.64 8.52
N LYS A 79 7.24 14.49 7.84
CA LYS A 79 7.13 14.44 6.38
C LYS A 79 5.85 15.09 5.87
N ILE A 80 4.69 14.81 6.47
CA ILE A 80 3.41 15.48 6.13
C ILE A 80 3.56 16.99 6.27
N ASN A 81 4.14 17.45 7.39
CA ASN A 81 4.33 18.88 7.63
C ASN A 81 5.29 19.52 6.63
N LYS A 82 6.34 18.79 6.20
CA LYS A 82 7.24 19.25 5.14
C LYS A 82 6.50 19.43 3.82
N LEU A 83 5.71 18.44 3.38
CA LEU A 83 4.88 18.53 2.17
C LEU A 83 3.94 19.75 2.25
N ALA A 84 3.31 19.97 3.41
CA ALA A 84 2.45 21.13 3.62
C ALA A 84 3.18 22.48 3.51
N HIS A 85 4.43 22.57 3.97
CA HIS A 85 5.24 23.77 3.80
C HIS A 85 5.68 23.97 2.35
N GLU A 86 6.04 22.89 1.66
CA GLU A 86 6.42 22.93 0.24
C GLU A 86 5.23 23.35 -0.63
N ASP A 87 4.01 22.91 -0.29
CA ASP A 87 2.76 23.37 -0.91
C ASP A 87 2.55 24.88 -0.78
N VAL A 88 2.71 25.44 0.42
CA VAL A 88 2.56 26.88 0.64
C VAL A 88 3.63 27.68 -0.10
N LYS A 89 4.85 27.16 -0.15
CA LYS A 89 6.00 27.88 -0.74
C LYS A 89 6.01 27.82 -2.27
N HIS A 90 5.63 26.69 -2.84
CA HIS A 90 5.83 26.38 -4.26
C HIS A 90 4.53 26.12 -5.01
N GLY A 91 3.40 25.99 -4.32
CA GLY A 91 2.10 25.68 -4.94
C GLY A 91 1.98 24.25 -5.44
N LEU A 92 2.74 23.31 -4.84
CA LEU A 92 2.84 21.91 -5.30
C LEU A 92 1.55 21.12 -5.05
N LYS A 93 0.71 21.50 -4.08
CA LYS A 93 -0.58 20.86 -3.76
C LYS A 93 -0.50 19.35 -3.43
N GLU A 94 0.61 18.89 -2.88
CA GLU A 94 0.84 17.50 -2.48
C GLU A 94 -0.04 17.05 -1.29
N VAL A 95 -0.44 17.98 -0.41
CA VAL A 95 -1.34 17.71 0.73
C VAL A 95 -2.51 18.70 0.77
N ALA A 96 -2.84 19.34 -0.35
CA ALA A 96 -3.86 20.38 -0.44
C ALA A 96 -5.28 19.91 -0.03
N SER A 97 -5.52 18.61 -0.03
CA SER A 97 -6.79 18.03 0.42
C SER A 97 -6.90 17.93 1.94
N LEU A 98 -5.81 18.08 2.70
CA LEU A 98 -5.85 18.09 4.16
C LEU A 98 -6.13 19.49 4.69
N ASP A 99 -6.98 19.57 5.72
CA ASP A 99 -7.27 20.81 6.43
C ASP A 99 -6.16 21.11 7.46
N LEU A 100 -4.93 21.33 6.98
CA LEU A 100 -3.77 21.57 7.83
C LEU A 100 -3.68 23.01 8.35
N VAL A 101 -4.47 23.94 7.81
CA VAL A 101 -4.45 25.38 8.14
C VAL A 101 -5.88 25.85 8.35
N GLY A 102 -6.23 26.22 9.58
CA GLY A 102 -7.53 26.80 9.89
C GLY A 102 -7.70 28.22 9.33
N PRO A 103 -8.95 28.73 9.28
CA PRO A 103 -9.29 30.04 8.71
C PRO A 103 -8.55 31.24 9.35
N ASP A 104 -8.03 31.07 10.57
CA ASP A 104 -7.28 32.11 11.31
C ASP A 104 -5.75 32.02 11.12
N GLY A 105 -5.27 31.17 10.21
CA GLY A 105 -3.83 30.94 9.99
C GLY A 105 -3.16 30.01 11.01
N ILE A 106 -3.94 29.41 11.93
CA ILE A 106 -3.46 28.42 12.89
C ILE A 106 -3.34 27.06 12.19
N LYS A 107 -2.14 26.46 12.19
CA LYS A 107 -1.93 25.12 11.65
C LYS A 107 -2.63 24.09 12.54
N LYS A 108 -3.76 23.55 12.06
CA LYS A 108 -4.63 22.61 12.78
C LYS A 108 -3.98 21.24 12.99
N GLY A 109 -3.01 20.89 12.14
CA GLY A 109 -2.39 19.56 12.14
C GLY A 109 -3.35 18.49 11.61
N ILE A 110 -2.96 17.22 11.71
CA ILE A 110 -3.86 16.10 11.42
C ILE A 110 -4.84 15.88 12.58
N SER A 111 -6.01 15.32 12.31
CA SER A 111 -7.05 15.12 13.33
C SER A 111 -6.72 13.96 14.26
N TYR A 112 -6.18 12.88 13.71
CA TYR A 112 -5.74 11.70 14.46
C TYR A 112 -4.71 10.92 13.63
N TYR A 113 -4.14 9.85 14.19
CA TYR A 113 -3.25 8.94 13.48
C TYR A 113 -3.73 7.53 13.75
N HIS A 114 -4.38 6.90 12.77
CA HIS A 114 -5.05 5.62 12.96
C HIS A 114 -4.65 4.63 11.85
N PRO A 115 -3.70 3.72 12.12
CA PRO A 115 -3.34 2.66 11.18
C PRO A 115 -4.52 1.69 10.97
N LEU A 116 -4.96 1.50 9.72
CA LEU A 116 -6.18 0.74 9.41
C LEU A 116 -5.88 -0.67 8.89
N ARG A 117 -5.06 -0.76 7.85
CA ARG A 117 -4.66 -2.01 7.21
C ARG A 117 -3.27 -1.90 6.64
N TYR A 118 -2.64 -3.04 6.42
CA TYR A 118 -1.31 -3.12 5.87
C TYR A 118 -1.08 -4.44 5.14
N PHE A 119 -0.05 -4.46 4.32
CA PHE A 119 0.59 -5.70 3.88
C PHE A 119 2.09 -5.59 4.08
N THR A 120 2.78 -6.71 3.92
CA THR A 120 4.22 -6.79 4.09
C THR A 120 4.90 -7.24 2.81
N VAL A 121 6.10 -6.73 2.56
CA VAL A 121 6.99 -7.21 1.51
C VAL A 121 8.27 -7.70 2.16
N THR A 122 8.47 -9.01 2.16
CA THR A 122 9.69 -9.63 2.67
C THR A 122 10.79 -9.52 1.63
N ARG A 123 11.98 -9.09 2.06
CA ARG A 123 13.19 -8.93 1.25
C ARG A 123 14.39 -9.54 1.99
N PRO A 124 15.53 -9.80 1.31
CA PRO A 124 16.71 -10.36 1.97
C PRO A 124 17.23 -9.54 3.15
N LEU A 125 17.05 -8.21 3.12
CA LEU A 125 17.53 -7.28 4.14
C LEU A 125 16.50 -6.95 5.23
N GLY A 126 15.30 -7.53 5.18
CA GLY A 126 14.25 -7.26 6.15
C GLY A 126 12.85 -7.26 5.56
N VAL A 127 11.90 -6.66 6.27
CA VAL A 127 10.49 -6.62 5.89
C VAL A 127 10.06 -5.17 5.77
N ASP A 128 9.45 -4.83 4.63
CA ASP A 128 8.73 -3.57 4.48
C ASP A 128 7.27 -3.76 4.87
N TYR A 129 6.74 -2.81 5.61
CA TYR A 129 5.36 -2.71 6.01
C TYR A 129 4.75 -1.55 5.23
N ILE A 130 3.76 -1.86 4.42
CA ILE A 130 3.05 -0.89 3.60
C ILE A 130 1.68 -0.73 4.24
N GLY A 131 1.45 0.42 4.87
CA GLY A 131 0.28 0.69 5.69
C GLY A 131 -0.57 1.82 5.15
N GLU A 132 -1.87 1.70 5.33
CA GLU A 132 -2.81 2.80 5.23
C GLU A 132 -3.04 3.38 6.63
N ILE A 133 -2.86 4.69 6.76
CA ILE A 133 -3.04 5.41 8.00
C ILE A 133 -4.06 6.52 7.77
N GLU A 134 -5.19 6.44 8.46
CA GLU A 134 -6.20 7.49 8.42
C GLU A 134 -5.78 8.64 9.32
N ILE A 135 -5.79 9.84 8.76
CA ILE A 135 -5.29 11.06 9.40
C ILE A 135 -6.36 12.16 9.56
N GLU A 136 -7.45 12.02 8.80
CA GLU A 136 -8.68 12.81 8.87
C GLU A 136 -9.82 11.91 8.35
N GLU A 137 -11.08 12.23 8.69
CA GLU A 137 -12.22 11.42 8.29
C GLU A 137 -12.27 11.21 6.76
N GLY A 138 -12.13 9.95 6.33
CA GLY A 138 -12.15 9.57 4.93
C GLY A 138 -10.88 9.93 4.14
N LYS A 139 -9.84 10.45 4.80
CA LYS A 139 -8.54 10.79 4.20
C LYS A 139 -7.41 10.02 4.88
N SER A 140 -6.70 9.27 4.06
CA SER A 140 -5.59 8.42 4.50
C SER A 140 -4.32 8.74 3.74
N ILE A 141 -3.20 8.29 4.28
CA ILE A 141 -1.91 8.26 3.61
C ILE A 141 -1.44 6.81 3.51
N HIS A 142 -0.68 6.50 2.47
CA HIS A 142 0.01 5.22 2.36
C HIS A 142 1.47 5.41 2.77
N VAL A 143 1.92 4.61 3.74
CA VAL A 143 3.23 4.74 4.38
C VAL A 143 4.00 3.45 4.20
N ARG A 144 5.29 3.59 3.91
CA ARG A 144 6.24 2.48 3.88
C ARG A 144 7.21 2.58 5.04
N VAL A 145 7.31 1.51 5.81
CA VAL A 145 8.17 1.38 6.99
C VAL A 145 9.06 0.15 6.81
N HIS A 146 10.35 0.28 7.00
CA HIS A 146 11.30 -0.83 6.88
C HIS A 146 11.72 -1.36 8.25
N LYS A 147 11.79 -2.68 8.38
CA LYS A 147 12.33 -3.36 9.56
C LYS A 147 13.38 -4.39 9.15
N ALA A 148 14.64 -4.14 9.50
CA ALA A 148 15.79 -4.95 9.09
C ALA A 148 15.82 -6.38 9.70
N GLY A 149 14.99 -6.67 10.71
CA GLY A 149 14.88 -8.00 11.30
C GLY A 149 14.13 -8.03 12.64
N SER A 150 13.95 -9.22 13.21
CA SER A 150 13.37 -9.39 14.54
C SER A 150 14.28 -8.78 15.61
N GLY A 151 13.80 -7.74 16.30
CA GLY A 151 14.55 -7.03 17.34
C GLY A 151 15.14 -5.68 16.90
N ASN A 152 15.10 -5.33 15.61
CA ASN A 152 15.45 -4.00 15.15
C ASN A 152 14.25 -3.06 15.22
N THR A 153 14.52 -1.79 15.50
CA THR A 153 13.52 -0.71 15.47
C THR A 153 13.04 -0.51 14.03
N PRO A 154 11.72 -0.38 13.80
CA PRO A 154 11.19 -0.01 12.50
C PRO A 154 11.61 1.42 12.15
N LEU A 155 11.90 1.66 10.87
CA LEU A 155 12.29 2.97 10.36
C LEU A 155 11.33 3.41 9.27
N PHE A 156 10.85 4.64 9.35
CA PHE A 156 10.04 5.22 8.29
C PHE A 156 10.90 5.36 7.02
N HIS A 157 10.31 4.99 5.88
CA HIS A 157 11.00 5.03 4.59
C HIS A 157 10.42 6.12 3.70
N SER A 158 9.13 6.07 3.43
CA SER A 158 8.46 7.02 2.54
C SER A 158 6.94 7.08 2.75
N ILE A 159 6.35 8.16 2.26
CA ILE A 159 4.91 8.30 2.01
C ILE A 159 4.72 8.19 0.50
N ASP A 160 3.67 7.50 0.09
CA ASP A 160 3.27 7.40 -1.31
C ASP A 160 2.75 8.75 -1.81
N THR A 161 3.19 9.16 -3.00
CA THR A 161 2.83 10.44 -3.60
C THR A 161 2.46 10.24 -5.06
N ARG A 162 1.26 10.67 -5.43
CA ARG A 162 0.77 10.76 -6.81
C ARG A 162 1.01 12.18 -7.35
N PRO A 163 0.83 12.42 -8.66
CA PRO A 163 0.80 13.78 -9.19
C PRO A 163 -0.19 14.65 -8.42
N SER A 164 0.13 15.93 -8.25
CA SER A 164 -0.66 16.88 -7.47
C SER A 164 -2.09 17.05 -7.96
N GLU A 165 -2.32 16.83 -9.26
CA GLU A 165 -3.64 16.87 -9.89
C GLU A 165 -4.56 15.73 -9.42
N GLU A 166 -3.97 14.66 -8.87
CA GLU A 166 -4.65 13.45 -8.43
C GLU A 166 -4.76 13.33 -6.89
N GLY A 167 -4.43 14.42 -6.17
CA GLY A 167 -4.53 14.48 -4.71
C GLY A 167 -3.20 14.27 -3.96
N GLY A 168 -2.08 14.10 -4.69
CA GLY A 168 -0.75 14.10 -4.09
C GLY A 168 -0.50 12.91 -3.17
N ALA A 169 -0.15 13.21 -1.92
CA ALA A 169 0.15 12.22 -0.87
C ALA A 169 -1.10 11.72 -0.13
N VAL A 170 -2.29 12.22 -0.47
CA VAL A 170 -3.52 11.99 0.29
C VAL A 170 -4.50 11.18 -0.54
N PHE A 171 -4.96 10.09 0.05
CA PHE A 171 -5.80 9.07 -0.55
C PHE A 171 -7.15 9.07 0.14
N LYS A 172 -8.20 8.62 -0.55
CA LYS A 172 -9.45 8.31 0.12
C LYS A 172 -9.28 7.02 0.92
N THR A 173 -9.77 7.03 2.16
CA THR A 173 -9.78 5.83 3.01
C THR A 173 -10.45 4.66 2.27
N GLY A 174 -9.77 3.52 2.21
CA GLY A 174 -10.23 2.32 1.51
C GLY A 174 -9.65 2.12 0.10
N GLU A 175 -8.92 3.09 -0.46
CA GLU A 175 -8.28 2.96 -1.78
C GLU A 175 -7.30 1.78 -1.89
N PRO A 176 -7.07 1.20 -3.08
CA PRO A 176 -6.13 0.08 -3.22
C PRO A 176 -4.75 0.40 -2.63
N LEU A 177 -4.31 -0.42 -1.68
CA LEU A 177 -3.00 -0.30 -1.06
C LEU A 177 -1.99 -1.10 -1.90
N GLY A 178 -1.11 -0.38 -2.60
CA GLY A 178 -0.14 -0.94 -3.53
C GLY A 178 1.30 -0.75 -3.08
N TRP A 179 2.22 -1.44 -3.75
CA TRP A 179 3.65 -1.19 -3.60
C TRP A 179 4.05 0.10 -4.35
N PHE A 180 4.91 0.91 -3.75
CA PHE A 180 5.43 2.13 -4.35
C PHE A 180 6.90 2.32 -4.03
N ASP A 181 7.60 2.92 -4.98
CA ASP A 181 8.97 3.38 -4.80
C ASP A 181 8.98 4.86 -4.42
N TYR A 182 10.08 5.28 -3.81
CA TYR A 182 10.35 6.67 -3.42
C TYR A 182 11.27 7.35 -4.43
#